data_AF-A0A2V8ID71-F1
#
_entry.id   AF-A0A2V8ID71-F1
#
_cell.length_a   1.000
_cell.length_b   1.000
_cell.length_c   1.000
_cell.angle_alpha   90.00
_cell.angle_beta   90.00
_cell.angle_gamma   90.00
#
_symmetry.space_group_name_H-M   'P 1'
#
loop_
_entity.id
_entity.type
_entity.pdbx_description
1 polymer ?
#
loop_
_entity_poly.entity_id
_entity_poly.type
_entity_poly.pdbx_seq_one_letter_code
_entity_poly.pdbx_strand_id
1 'polypeptide(L)'
;MRNIPASIFFVIVGVLVVSLTLLAHHGNAAFDSTSVTVKGTVTDWTWGNPHCFVMFDVKDQQGNIVHWVAETSNPSDMVDRGWTKGSLKPGYEVTVTLLPVKSGKPIGRVQRIVLADGKVLSTTLPSAPKPNE
;
A
#
# COMPACT_ATOMS: atom_id res chain seq x y z
N MET A 1 -13.63 38.55 -41.58
CA MET A 1 -13.41 38.55 -40.11
C MET A 1 -13.40 37.09 -39.69
N ARG A 2 -12.30 36.59 -39.12
CA ARG A 2 -12.15 35.15 -38.83
C ARG A 2 -12.69 34.90 -37.43
N ASN A 3 -13.73 34.08 -37.32
CA ASN A 3 -14.41 33.78 -36.06
C ASN A 3 -13.52 32.85 -35.23
N ILE A 4 -12.65 33.45 -34.40
CA ILE A 4 -11.71 32.73 -33.52
C ILE A 4 -12.28 32.26 -32.15
N PRO A 5 -13.52 32.57 -31.67
CA PRO A 5 -13.83 32.35 -30.25
C PRO A 5 -14.19 30.91 -29.85
N ALA A 6 -14.77 30.10 -30.73
CA ALA A 6 -15.26 28.77 -30.34
C ALA A 6 -14.15 27.70 -30.32
N SER A 7 -13.27 27.67 -31.32
CA SER A 7 -12.22 26.65 -31.42
C SER A 7 -11.19 26.75 -30.29
N ILE A 8 -10.84 27.96 -29.85
CA ILE A 8 -9.92 28.16 -28.72
C ILE A 8 -10.58 27.67 -27.42
N PHE A 9 -11.87 27.95 -27.24
CA PHE A 9 -12.62 27.50 -26.06
C PHE A 9 -12.65 25.96 -25.96
N PHE A 10 -12.93 25.26 -27.06
CA PHE A 10 -12.93 23.79 -27.08
C PHE A 10 -11.54 23.19 -26.84
N VAL A 11 -10.47 23.82 -27.32
CA VAL A 11 -9.09 23.38 -27.03
C VAL A 11 -8.76 23.56 -25.55
N ILE A 12 -9.12 24.68 -24.93
CA ILE A 12 -8.88 24.92 -23.50
C ILE A 12 -9.65 23.92 -22.63
N VAL A 13 -10.93 23.68 -22.92
CA VAL A 13 -11.74 22.68 -22.20
C VAL A 13 -11.15 21.27 -22.39
N GLY A 14 -10.73 20.91 -23.61
CA GLY A 14 -10.07 19.63 -23.88
C GLY A 14 -8.80 19.43 -23.06
N VAL A 15 -7.93 20.45 -22.98
CA VAL A 15 -6.68 20.39 -22.18
C VAL A 15 -6.98 20.27 -20.68
N LEU A 16 -7.99 20.97 -20.17
CA LEU A 16 -8.36 20.91 -18.75
C LEU A 16 -8.92 19.53 -18.37
N VAL A 17 -9.71 18.89 -19.23
CA VAL A 17 -10.27 17.55 -18.98
C VAL A 17 -9.17 16.47 -18.97
N VAL A 18 -8.19 16.54 -19.89
CA VAL A 18 -7.06 15.59 -19.92
C VAL A 18 -6.13 15.75 -18.70
N SER A 19 -6.08 16.95 -18.12
CA SER A 19 -5.23 17.22 -16.94
C SER A 19 -5.75 16.55 -15.66
N LEU A 20 -7.06 16.30 -15.54
CA LEU A 20 -7.66 15.68 -14.36
C LEU A 20 -7.30 14.19 -14.22
N THR A 21 -7.12 13.48 -15.32
CA THR A 21 -6.74 12.05 -15.33
C THR A 21 -5.35 11.77 -14.76
N LEU A 22 -4.45 12.76 -14.72
CA LEU A 22 -3.11 12.60 -14.17
C LEU A 22 -3.10 12.58 -12.63
N LEU A 23 -4.06 13.25 -11.96
CA LEU A 23 -4.08 13.35 -10.49
C LEU A 23 -4.43 12.03 -9.79
N ALA A 24 -5.13 11.11 -10.46
CA ALA A 24 -5.68 9.90 -9.84
C ALA A 24 -4.64 8.78 -9.58
N HIS A 25 -3.43 8.86 -10.14
CA HIS A 25 -2.40 7.82 -9.96
C HIS A 25 -1.45 8.04 -8.76
N HIS A 26 -1.59 9.13 -8.01
CA HIS A 26 -0.65 9.52 -6.94
C HIS A 26 -0.94 8.87 -5.57
N GLY A 27 -1.32 7.58 -5.55
CA GLY A 27 -1.55 6.86 -4.28
C GLY A 27 -0.34 6.89 -3.32
N ASN A 28 0.88 7.15 -3.81
CA ASN A 28 2.08 7.19 -2.97
C ASN A 28 2.31 8.53 -2.24
N ALA A 29 1.67 9.64 -2.64
CA ALA A 29 1.97 10.97 -2.11
C ALA A 29 1.64 11.11 -0.61
N ALA A 30 0.69 10.32 -0.13
CA ALA A 30 0.23 10.29 1.25
C ALA A 30 1.22 9.63 2.22
N PHE A 31 2.14 8.81 1.73
CA PHE A 31 3.07 8.04 2.57
C PHE A 31 4.40 8.77 2.76
N ASP A 32 5.01 8.56 3.92
CA ASP A 32 6.37 8.96 4.23
C ASP A 32 7.37 8.17 3.36
N SER A 33 8.59 8.70 3.23
CA SER A 33 9.72 7.99 2.61
C SER A 33 10.45 7.06 3.58
N THR A 34 10.22 7.24 4.89
CA THR A 34 10.89 6.49 5.96
C THR A 34 9.99 5.39 6.48
N SER A 35 10.52 4.17 6.52
CA SER A 35 9.77 3.03 7.03
C SER A 35 9.77 2.97 8.56
N VAL A 36 8.69 2.45 9.12
CA VAL A 36 8.61 2.01 10.51
C VAL A 36 8.41 0.51 10.57
N THR A 37 8.83 -0.11 11.67
CA THR A 37 8.56 -1.52 11.94
C THR A 37 7.80 -1.66 13.25
N VAL A 38 6.68 -2.35 13.21
CA VAL A 38 5.78 -2.54 14.36
C VAL A 38 5.44 -4.02 14.52
N LYS A 39 5.33 -4.49 15.76
CA LYS A 39 4.86 -5.84 16.08
C LYS A 39 3.39 -5.76 16.50
N GLY A 40 2.56 -6.63 15.93
CA GLY A 40 1.14 -6.66 16.24
C GLY A 40 0.49 -8.01 16.00
N THR A 41 -0.82 -8.05 16.20
CA THR A 41 -1.66 -9.23 15.93
C THR A 41 -2.66 -8.89 14.84
N VAL A 42 -2.73 -9.69 13.78
CA VAL A 42 -3.69 -9.49 12.69
C VAL A 42 -5.11 -9.57 13.22
N THR A 43 -5.95 -8.61 12.85
CA THR A 43 -7.38 -8.58 13.16
C THR A 43 -8.23 -8.87 11.93
N ASP A 44 -7.75 -8.50 10.74
CA ASP A 44 -8.40 -8.85 9.47
C ASP A 44 -7.42 -8.89 8.28
N TRP A 45 -7.79 -9.64 7.24
CA TRP A 45 -7.08 -9.70 5.96
C TRP A 45 -8.07 -9.63 4.80
N THR A 46 -8.17 -8.45 4.20
CA THR A 46 -9.02 -8.22 3.03
C THR A 46 -8.22 -8.48 1.75
N TRP A 47 -8.55 -9.56 1.05
CA TRP A 47 -8.00 -9.90 -0.27
C TRP A 47 -8.91 -9.36 -1.38
N GLY A 48 -8.61 -8.16 -1.88
CA GLY A 48 -9.47 -7.41 -2.80
C GLY A 48 -8.70 -6.56 -3.82
N ASN A 49 -9.39 -6.11 -4.86
CA ASN A 49 -8.86 -5.29 -5.96
C ASN A 49 -9.49 -3.88 -5.86
N PRO A 50 -8.75 -2.75 -5.88
CA PRO A 50 -7.37 -2.57 -6.37
C PRO A 50 -6.24 -2.84 -5.37
N HIS A 51 -6.54 -2.98 -4.08
CA HIS A 51 -5.54 -3.20 -3.03
C HIS A 51 -6.04 -4.22 -2.01
N CYS A 52 -5.15 -5.09 -1.53
CA CYS A 52 -5.41 -5.90 -0.36
C CYS A 52 -4.99 -5.13 0.91
N PHE A 53 -5.70 -5.35 2.03
CA PHE A 53 -5.49 -4.65 3.29
C PHE A 53 -5.31 -5.63 4.45
N VAL A 54 -4.28 -5.39 5.27
CA VAL A 54 -4.11 -6.04 6.57
C VAL A 54 -4.48 -5.06 7.68
N MET A 55 -5.35 -5.50 8.58
CA MET A 55 -5.65 -4.79 9.81
C MET A 55 -5.01 -5.54 10.96
N PHE A 56 -4.40 -4.81 11.90
CA PHE A 56 -3.68 -5.41 13.01
C PHE A 56 -3.58 -4.48 14.22
N ASP A 57 -3.51 -5.10 15.40
CA ASP A 57 -3.44 -4.40 16.67
C ASP A 57 -2.00 -4.37 17.17
N VAL A 58 -1.50 -3.18 17.49
CA VAL A 58 -0.18 -2.95 18.07
C VAL A 58 -0.37 -2.45 19.50
N LYS A 59 0.40 -3.00 20.44
CA LYS A 59 0.51 -2.43 21.79
C LYS A 59 1.54 -1.32 21.78
N ASP A 60 1.15 -0.11 22.17
CA ASP A 60 2.10 0.98 22.36
C ASP A 60 2.92 0.79 23.66
N GLN A 61 3.82 1.73 23.93
CA GLN A 61 4.68 1.68 25.12
C GLN A 61 3.90 1.86 26.44
N GLN A 62 2.70 2.43 26.37
CA GLN A 62 1.79 2.65 27.49
C GLN A 62 0.82 1.47 27.68
N GLY A 63 0.88 0.46 26.80
CA GLY A 63 0.02 -0.73 26.82
C GLY A 63 -1.34 -0.53 26.13
N ASN A 64 -1.59 0.62 25.51
CA ASN A 64 -2.83 0.85 24.75
C ASN A 64 -2.79 0.09 23.43
N ILE A 65 -3.97 -0.31 22.95
CA ILE A 65 -4.12 -0.89 21.62
C ILE A 65 -4.24 0.23 20.58
N VAL A 66 -3.36 0.19 19.59
CA VAL A 66 -3.41 1.02 18.39
C VAL A 66 -3.82 0.13 17.21
N HIS A 67 -4.96 0.44 16.61
CA HIS A 67 -5.48 -0.26 15.44
C HIS A 67 -4.82 0.27 14.16
N TRP A 68 -4.06 -0.57 13.48
CA TRP A 68 -3.41 -0.25 12.22
C TRP A 68 -4.18 -0.80 11.03
N VAL A 69 -4.14 -0.05 9.92
CA VAL A 69 -4.57 -0.51 8.60
C VAL A 69 -3.42 -0.33 7.63
N ALA A 70 -2.96 -1.40 6.99
CA ALA A 70 -1.90 -1.31 6.00
C ALA A 70 -2.27 -1.91 4.66
N GLU A 71 -1.97 -1.21 3.58
CA GLU A 71 -2.23 -1.64 2.21
C GLU A 71 -1.05 -2.39 1.60
N THR A 72 -1.38 -3.30 0.67
CA THR A 72 -0.45 -3.97 -0.24
C THR A 72 -0.88 -3.67 -1.69
N SER A 73 -0.38 -4.40 -2.70
CA SER A 73 -0.83 -4.22 -4.08
C SER A 73 -2.15 -4.97 -4.35
N ASN A 74 -2.57 -4.96 -5.61
CA ASN A 74 -3.70 -5.76 -6.11
C ASN A 74 -3.41 -7.27 -5.98
N PRO A 75 -4.45 -8.14 -5.96
CA PRO A 75 -4.27 -9.57 -5.76
C PRO A 75 -3.34 -10.25 -6.78
N SER A 76 -3.35 -9.81 -8.04
CA SER A 76 -2.51 -10.41 -9.10
C SER A 76 -1.04 -10.19 -8.78
N ASP A 77 -0.64 -8.95 -8.54
CA ASP A 77 0.72 -8.59 -8.12
C ASP A 77 1.16 -9.37 -6.88
N MET A 78 0.26 -9.53 -5.93
CA MET A 78 0.55 -10.20 -4.67
C MET A 78 0.76 -11.70 -4.87
N VAL A 79 0.01 -12.36 -5.76
CA VAL A 79 0.24 -13.76 -6.17
C VAL A 79 1.63 -13.91 -6.79
N ASP A 80 2.03 -13.01 -7.68
CA ASP A 80 3.35 -13.03 -8.31
C ASP A 80 4.50 -12.86 -7.29
N ARG A 81 4.19 -12.28 -6.12
CA ARG A 81 5.12 -12.09 -4.98
C ARG A 81 5.01 -13.21 -3.94
N GLY A 82 4.27 -14.28 -4.22
CA GLY A 82 4.14 -15.44 -3.34
C GLY A 82 3.13 -15.29 -2.20
N TRP A 83 2.26 -14.28 -2.26
CA TRP A 83 1.14 -14.14 -1.33
C TRP A 83 -0.09 -14.89 -1.82
N THR A 84 -1.00 -15.20 -0.90
CA THR A 84 -2.28 -15.83 -1.17
C THR A 84 -3.36 -15.20 -0.31
N LYS A 85 -4.63 -15.44 -0.64
CA LYS A 85 -5.76 -15.10 0.23
C LYS A 85 -5.64 -15.68 1.65
N GLY A 86 -4.87 -16.76 1.82
CA GLY A 86 -4.62 -17.41 3.12
C GLY A 86 -3.30 -17.04 3.79
N SER A 87 -2.52 -16.10 3.24
CA SER A 87 -1.20 -15.72 3.78
C SER A 87 -1.27 -15.11 5.19
N LEU A 88 -2.39 -14.48 5.52
CA LEU A 88 -2.66 -13.86 6.82
C LEU A 88 -4.03 -14.29 7.30
N LYS A 89 -4.18 -14.40 8.62
CA LYS A 89 -5.44 -14.70 9.29
C LYS A 89 -5.53 -13.95 10.61
N PRO A 90 -6.73 -13.62 11.09
CA PRO A 90 -6.90 -13.07 12.44
C PRO A 90 -6.20 -13.94 13.50
N GLY A 91 -5.56 -13.28 14.46
CA GLY A 91 -4.79 -13.91 15.54
C GLY A 91 -3.33 -14.20 15.22
N TYR A 92 -2.88 -14.02 13.97
CA TYR A 92 -1.45 -14.19 13.64
C TYR A 92 -0.61 -13.07 14.25
N GLU A 93 0.45 -13.44 14.98
CA GLU A 93 1.49 -12.49 15.36
C GLU A 93 2.36 -12.15 14.15
N VAL A 94 2.55 -10.86 13.94
CA VAL A 94 3.28 -10.33 12.78
C VAL A 94 4.21 -9.19 13.18
N THR A 95 5.35 -9.12 12.50
CA THR A 95 6.20 -7.93 12.48
C THR A 95 6.06 -7.28 11.11
N VAL A 96 5.49 -6.09 11.07
CA VAL A 96 5.14 -5.37 9.84
C VAL A 96 6.13 -4.22 9.65
N THR A 97 6.86 -4.22 8.53
CA THR A 97 7.63 -3.06 8.08
C THR A 97 6.82 -2.34 6.99
N LEU A 98 6.53 -1.06 7.20
CA LEU A 98 5.67 -0.26 6.32
C LEU A 98 6.14 1.19 6.20
N LEU A 99 5.68 1.87 5.15
CA LEU A 99 5.74 3.33 5.02
C LEU A 99 4.47 3.92 5.63
N PRO A 100 4.53 4.70 6.73
CA PRO A 100 3.34 5.26 7.37
C PRO A 100 2.80 6.44 6.55
N VAL A 101 1.52 6.79 6.75
CA VAL A 101 0.97 8.04 6.19
C VAL A 101 1.56 9.27 6.90
N LYS A 102 1.82 10.33 6.14
CA LYS A 102 2.36 11.61 6.65
C LYS A 102 1.46 12.30 7.68
N SER A 103 0.16 11.96 7.70
CA SER A 103 -0.81 12.53 8.64
C SER A 103 -0.66 12.01 10.07
N GLY A 104 0.21 11.01 10.31
CA GLY A 104 0.41 10.41 11.63
C GLY A 104 -0.69 9.43 12.08
N LYS A 105 -1.71 9.20 11.24
CA LYS A 105 -2.69 8.13 11.47
C LYS A 105 -2.01 6.76 11.38
N PRO A 106 -2.51 5.72 12.10
CA PRO A 106 -1.97 4.36 12.04
C PRO A 106 -2.36 3.66 10.72
N ILE A 107 -1.96 4.25 9.61
CA ILE A 107 -2.21 3.78 8.25
C ILE A 107 -0.87 3.70 7.53
N GLY A 108 -0.67 2.69 6.70
CA GLY A 108 0.61 2.52 6.01
C GLY A 108 0.57 1.67 4.77
N ARG A 109 1.68 1.64 4.04
CA ARG A 109 1.92 0.77 2.90
C ARG A 109 2.97 -0.27 3.25
N VAL A 110 2.59 -1.54 3.20
CA VAL A 110 3.46 -2.66 3.60
C VAL A 110 4.64 -2.77 2.64
N GLN A 111 5.84 -2.93 3.21
CA GLN A 111 7.03 -3.36 2.48
C GLN A 111 7.29 -4.86 2.70
N ARG A 112 7.15 -5.32 3.94
CA ARG A 112 7.23 -6.75 4.28
C ARG A 112 6.50 -7.06 5.58
N ILE A 113 6.10 -8.32 5.72
CA ILE A 113 5.59 -8.91 6.95
C ILE A 113 6.41 -10.14 7.29
N VAL A 114 6.84 -10.25 8.55
CA VAL A 114 7.46 -11.46 9.10
C VAL A 114 6.45 -12.13 10.03
N LEU A 115 6.12 -13.38 9.74
CA LEU A 115 5.24 -14.20 10.58
C LEU A 115 6.01 -14.78 11.77
N ALA A 116 5.29 -15.28 12.78
CA ALA A 116 5.88 -15.90 13.97
C ALA A 116 6.81 -17.10 13.66
N ASP A 117 6.56 -17.82 12.57
CA ASP A 117 7.39 -18.94 12.11
C ASP A 117 8.65 -18.49 11.32
N GLY A 118 8.86 -17.18 11.18
CA GLY A 118 9.98 -16.60 10.43
C GLY A 118 9.71 -16.45 8.94
N LYS A 119 8.56 -16.90 8.41
CA LYS A 119 8.21 -16.70 7.00
C LYS A 119 8.12 -15.21 6.68
N VAL A 120 8.80 -14.80 5.62
CA VAL A 120 8.79 -13.42 5.14
C VAL A 120 7.86 -13.31 3.93
N LEU A 121 6.94 -12.36 4.01
CA LEU A 121 6.05 -11.95 2.93
C LEU A 121 6.48 -10.56 2.47
N SER A 122 7.13 -10.45 1.30
CA SER A 122 7.59 -9.16 0.75
C SER A 122 6.60 -8.59 -0.26
N THR A 123 6.43 -7.28 -0.31
CA THR A 123 5.66 -6.60 -1.37
C THR A 123 6.53 -6.19 -2.56
N THR A 124 7.83 -6.43 -2.51
CA THR A 124 8.72 -6.40 -3.68
C THR A 124 8.85 -7.80 -4.27
N LEU A 125 9.15 -7.89 -5.57
CA LEU A 125 9.52 -9.17 -6.16
C LEU A 125 10.70 -9.79 -5.40
N PRO A 126 10.77 -11.13 -5.31
CA PRO A 126 11.96 -11.82 -4.81
C PRO A 126 13.19 -11.31 -5.57
N SER A 127 14.27 -11.02 -4.85
CA SER A 127 15.56 -10.75 -5.48
C SER A 127 15.88 -11.90 -6.43
N ALA A 128 16.27 -11.62 -7.66
CA ALA A 128 16.84 -12.65 -8.51
C ALA A 128 17.99 -13.34 -7.74
N PRO A 129 18.15 -14.67 -7.86
CA PRO A 129 19.34 -15.32 -7.34
C PRO A 129 20.56 -14.55 -7.85
N LYS A 130 21.45 -14.11 -6.94
CA LYS A 130 22.72 -13.55 -7.37
C LYS A 130 23.40 -14.64 -8.22
N PRO A 131 23.88 -14.33 -9.44
CA PRO A 131 24.76 -15.25 -10.13
C PRO A 131 25.91 -15.59 -9.20
N ASN A 132 26.13 -16.88 -9.03
CA ASN A 132 27.11 -17.49 -8.15
C ASN A 132 28.46 -16.74 -8.28
N GLU A 133 29.02 -16.29 -7.15
CA GLU A 133 30.38 -15.74 -7.06
C GLU A 133 31.45 -16.80 -7.40
#